data_AF-A0A9W6VP80-F1
#
_entry.id   AF-A0A9W6VP80-F1
#
_cell.length_a   1.000
_cell.length_b   1.000
_cell.length_c   1.000
_cell.angle_alpha   90.00
_cell.angle_beta   90.00
_cell.angle_gamma   90.00
#
_symmetry.space_group_name_H-M   'P 1'
#
loop_
_entity.id
_entity.type
_entity.pdbx_description
1 polymer ?
#
loop_
_entity_poly.entity_id
_entity_poly.type
_entity_poly.pdbx_seq_one_letter_code
_entity_poly.pdbx_strand_id
1 'polypeptide(L)'
;MIEAEYALHMARSELAADGEARRQGFDPLRVGFDTTPLSGPGEDFVAAPTDHGGTEFTAALGYVGLDLFPDVFQPPSASTRTSPCATPTARRPGSSTPSAC
;
A
#
# COMPACT_ATOMS: atom_id res chain seq x y z
N MET A 1 -15.57 11.33 11.95
CA MET A 1 -16.24 10.24 12.69
C MET A 1 -15.90 8.84 12.15
N ILE A 2 -15.51 8.67 10.89
CA ILE A 2 -15.14 7.35 10.33
C ILE A 2 -13.83 6.80 10.95
N GLU A 3 -12.83 7.67 11.17
CA GLU A 3 -11.51 7.25 11.67
C GLU A 3 -11.51 6.58 13.05
N ALA A 4 -12.32 7.07 14.00
CA ALA A 4 -12.34 6.55 15.37
C ALA A 4 -13.00 5.16 15.45
N GLU A 5 -14.09 4.93 14.73
CA GLU A 5 -14.72 3.61 14.66
C GLU A 5 -13.82 2.59 13.97
N TYR A 6 -13.11 3.02 12.93
CA TYR A 6 -12.15 2.19 12.22
C TYR A 6 -10.97 1.80 13.10
N ALA A 7 -10.37 2.77 13.81
CA ALA A 7 -9.27 2.54 14.74
C ALA A 7 -9.65 1.58 15.88
N LEU A 8 -10.88 1.71 16.41
CA LEU A 8 -11.38 0.81 17.43
C LEU A 8 -11.66 -0.60 16.89
N HIS A 9 -12.15 -0.71 15.65
CA HIS A 9 -12.38 -2.01 15.02
C HIS A 9 -11.07 -2.72 14.69
N MET A 10 -10.07 -1.98 14.21
CA MET A 10 -8.69 -2.44 14.06
C MET A 10 -8.22 -3.01 15.39
N ALA A 11 -8.06 -2.20 16.44
CA ALA A 11 -7.48 -2.65 17.71
C ALA A 11 -8.10 -3.92 18.29
N ARG A 12 -9.44 -4.06 18.18
CA ARG A 12 -10.15 -5.29 18.59
C ARG A 12 -9.80 -6.50 17.72
N SER A 13 -9.64 -6.31 16.42
CA SER A 13 -9.29 -7.36 15.47
C SER A 13 -7.88 -7.89 15.72
N GLU A 14 -6.89 -7.02 15.97
CA GLU A 14 -5.54 -7.50 16.31
C GLU A 14 -5.51 -8.24 17.65
N LEU A 15 -6.20 -7.72 18.68
CA LEU A 15 -6.33 -8.41 19.97
C LEU A 15 -6.99 -9.78 19.82
N ALA A 16 -8.04 -9.88 19.02
CA ALA A 16 -8.73 -11.14 18.77
C ALA A 16 -7.85 -12.15 18.02
N ALA A 17 -7.10 -11.69 17.02
CA ALA A 17 -6.19 -12.51 16.23
C ALA A 17 -5.00 -13.00 17.07
N ASP A 18 -4.38 -12.14 17.87
CA ASP A 18 -3.31 -12.49 18.80
C ASP A 18 -3.80 -13.48 19.88
N GLY A 19 -4.99 -13.22 20.44
CA GLY A 19 -5.64 -14.14 21.37
C GLY A 19 -5.91 -15.52 20.76
N GLU A 20 -6.32 -15.60 19.50
CA GLU A 20 -6.52 -16.87 18.79
C GLU A 20 -5.20 -17.58 18.51
N ALA A 21 -4.17 -16.84 18.06
CA ALA A 21 -2.84 -17.40 17.81
C ALA A 21 -2.29 -18.10 19.06
N ARG A 22 -2.43 -17.46 20.23
CA ARG A 22 -2.03 -18.06 21.52
C ARG A 22 -2.89 -19.25 21.91
N ARG A 23 -4.21 -19.20 21.71
CA ARG A 23 -5.10 -20.35 21.99
C ARG A 23 -4.74 -21.59 21.18
N GLN A 24 -4.27 -21.39 19.96
CA GLN A 24 -3.86 -22.47 19.06
C GLN A 24 -2.41 -22.93 19.29
N GLY A 25 -1.66 -22.30 20.21
CA GLY A 25 -0.27 -22.65 20.51
C GLY A 25 0.74 -22.14 19.47
N PHE A 26 0.40 -21.10 18.69
CA PHE A 26 1.31 -20.48 17.73
C PHE A 26 2.20 -19.42 18.40
N ASP A 27 2.95 -19.81 19.44
CA ASP A 27 3.83 -18.91 20.21
C ASP A 27 4.83 -18.08 19.38
N PRO A 28 5.42 -18.58 18.26
CA PRO A 28 6.34 -17.75 17.47
C PRO A 28 5.62 -16.79 16.51
N LEU A 29 4.30 -16.91 16.32
CA LEU A 29 3.54 -16.05 15.43
C LEU A 29 3.37 -14.67 16.06
N ARG A 30 3.69 -13.62 15.29
CA ARG A 30 3.47 -12.23 15.69
C ARG A 30 2.30 -11.66 14.89
N VAL A 31 1.36 -11.05 15.59
CA VAL A 31 0.22 -10.34 14.99
C VAL A 31 0.51 -8.85 14.99
N GLY A 32 0.09 -8.15 13.94
CA GLY A 32 0.33 -6.74 13.72
C GLY A 32 -0.42 -6.28 12.48
N PHE A 33 -0.16 -5.05 12.06
CA PHE A 33 -0.75 -4.49 10.85
C PHE A 33 0.29 -3.76 10.02
N ASP A 34 -0.01 -3.59 8.75
CA ASP A 34 0.77 -2.77 7.83
C ASP A 34 0.05 -1.43 7.61
N THR A 35 0.83 -0.37 7.44
CA THR A 35 0.35 0.95 7.08
C THR A 35 1.26 1.57 6.04
N THR A 36 0.80 2.62 5.36
CA THR A 36 1.62 3.42 4.45
C THR A 36 1.95 4.76 5.12
N PRO A 37 2.93 5.53 4.61
CA PRO A 37 3.05 6.93 4.97
C PRO A 37 1.76 7.65 4.63
N LEU A 38 1.05 8.10 5.66
CA LEU A 38 -0.16 8.90 5.52
C LEU A 38 0.20 10.38 5.63
N SER A 39 -0.55 11.22 4.91
CA SER A 39 -0.37 12.67 4.91
C SER A 39 -1.70 13.37 5.17
N GLY A 40 -1.66 14.55 5.77
CA GLY A 40 -2.87 15.34 6.02
C GLY A 40 -3.73 14.68 7.12
N PRO A 41 -5.07 14.60 6.96
CA PRO A 41 -5.96 14.16 8.05
C PRO A 41 -5.70 12.76 8.63
N GLY A 42 -4.93 11.92 7.95
CA GLY A 42 -4.56 10.57 8.41
C GLY A 42 -3.14 10.43 8.94
N GLU A 43 -2.36 11.52 9.06
CA GLU A 43 -0.96 11.45 9.50
C GLU A 43 -0.81 10.82 10.90
N ASP A 44 -1.75 11.09 11.79
CA ASP A 44 -1.79 10.54 13.16
C ASP A 44 -2.59 9.22 13.25
N PHE A 45 -2.83 8.52 12.14
CA PHE A 45 -3.67 7.32 12.14
C PHE A 45 -3.26 6.30 13.20
N VAL A 46 -1.95 6.04 13.35
CA VAL A 46 -1.44 5.05 14.32
C VAL A 46 -1.72 5.43 15.77
N ALA A 47 -1.86 6.73 16.07
CA ALA A 47 -2.21 7.19 17.41
C ALA A 47 -3.63 6.77 17.80
N ALA A 48 -4.59 6.76 16.87
CA ALA A 48 -5.97 6.46 17.21
C ALA A 48 -6.20 5.01 17.72
N PRO A 49 -5.70 3.93 17.07
CA PRO A 49 -5.80 2.57 17.60
C PRO A 49 -5.05 2.39 18.91
N THR A 50 -3.91 3.05 19.09
CA THR A 50 -3.13 2.96 20.33
C THR A 50 -3.82 3.65 21.51
N ASP A 51 -4.45 4.81 21.29
CA ASP A 51 -5.27 5.51 22.30
C ASP A 51 -6.53 4.73 22.66
N HIS A 52 -7.21 4.13 21.68
CA HIS A 52 -8.45 3.38 21.90
C HIS A 52 -8.22 1.97 22.48
N GLY A 53 -7.20 1.27 22.00
CA GLY A 53 -6.85 -0.09 22.46
C GLY A 53 -6.02 -0.11 23.74
N GLY A 54 -5.35 1.01 24.05
CA GLY A 54 -4.56 1.18 25.26
C GLY A 54 -3.42 0.17 25.42
N THR A 55 -3.01 -0.05 26.68
CA THR A 55 -1.85 -0.90 26.99
C THR A 55 -2.02 -2.34 26.50
N GLU A 56 -3.24 -2.88 26.56
CA GLU A 56 -3.53 -4.25 26.12
C GLU A 56 -3.21 -4.43 24.62
N PHE A 57 -3.71 -3.51 23.79
CA PHE A 57 -3.41 -3.49 22.36
C PHE A 57 -1.92 -3.34 22.08
N THR A 58 -1.26 -2.36 22.71
CA THR A 58 0.18 -2.14 22.49
C THR A 58 1.05 -3.32 22.91
N ALA A 59 0.63 -4.09 23.92
CA ALA A 59 1.34 -5.28 24.37
C ALA A 59 1.09 -6.50 23.47
N ALA A 60 -0.08 -6.57 22.84
CA ALA A 60 -0.44 -7.60 21.86
C ALA A 60 0.21 -7.36 20.48
N LEU A 61 0.56 -6.11 20.17
CA LEU A 61 1.15 -5.75 18.89
C LEU A 61 2.58 -6.30 18.74
N GLY A 62 2.74 -7.28 17.86
CA GLY A 62 4.03 -7.89 17.55
C GLY A 62 4.83 -7.16 16.47
N TYR A 63 4.17 -6.38 15.61
CA TYR A 63 4.81 -5.52 14.61
C TYR A 63 3.88 -4.41 14.10
N VAL A 64 4.48 -3.35 13.54
CA VAL A 64 3.85 -2.40 12.62
C VAL A 64 4.69 -2.40 11.36
N GLY A 65 4.14 -2.85 10.24
CA GLY A 65 4.82 -2.78 8.95
C GLY A 65 4.57 -1.44 8.28
N LEU A 66 5.59 -0.96 7.55
CA LEU A 66 5.51 0.26 6.78
C LEU A 66 5.68 -0.06 5.30
N ASP A 67 4.58 0.04 4.57
CA ASP A 67 4.52 -0.15 3.13
C ASP A 67 4.93 1.14 2.41
N LEU A 68 6.17 1.13 1.89
CA LEU A 68 6.72 2.25 1.14
C LEU A 68 6.62 1.98 -0.36
N PHE A 69 5.88 2.84 -1.05
CA PHE A 69 5.75 2.82 -2.51
C PHE A 69 6.31 4.13 -3.10
N PRO A 70 7.63 4.21 -3.39
CA PRO A 70 8.28 5.46 -3.80
C PRO A 70 7.65 6.08 -5.05
N ASP A 71 7.23 5.24 -5.99
CA ASP A 71 6.68 5.66 -7.27
C ASP A 71 5.19 6.02 -7.20
N VAL A 72 4.48 5.72 -6.10
CA VAL A 72 3.06 6.07 -5.93
C VAL A 72 2.89 7.57 -5.68
N PHE A 73 3.89 8.21 -5.08
CA PHE A 73 3.90 9.66 -4.84
C PHE A 73 4.57 10.45 -5.96
N GLN A 74 5.15 9.77 -6.96
CA GLN A 74 5.73 10.40 -8.13
C GLN A 74 4.77 10.25 -9.32
N PRO A 75 4.13 11.34 -9.80
CA PRO A 75 3.40 11.25 -11.04
C PRO A 75 4.35 10.78 -12.15
N PRO A 76 3.93 9.86 -13.04
CA PRO A 76 4.78 9.38 -14.11
C PRO A 76 5.30 10.57 -14.92
N SER A 77 6.61 10.60 -15.17
CA SER A 77 7.22 11.67 -15.96
C SER A 77 6.53 11.75 -17.33
N ALA A 78 6.08 12.95 -17.71
CA ALA A 78 5.38 13.18 -18.98
C ALA A 78 6.20 12.82 -20.24
N SER A 79 7.52 12.62 -20.10
CA SER A 79 8.37 11.95 -21.09
C SER A 79 8.55 10.50 -20.68
N THR A 80 8.12 9.47 -21.42
CA THR A 80 8.28 9.30 -22.86
C THR A 80 7.18 8.36 -23.33
N ARG A 81 6.12 8.90 -23.91
CA ARG A 81 5.31 8.10 -24.82
C ARG A 81 6.05 8.12 -26.16
N THR A 82 7.07 7.28 -26.30
CA THR A 82 7.54 6.90 -27.63
C THR A 82 6.35 6.24 -28.28
N SER A 83 5.66 7.00 -29.13
CA SER A 83 4.75 6.41 -30.10
C SER A 83 5.56 5.34 -30.81
N PRO A 84 5.16 4.05 -30.80
CA PRO A 84 5.84 3.08 -31.63
C PRO A 84 5.82 3.64 -33.06
N CYS A 85 6.99 3.69 -33.70
CA CYS A 85 7.10 4.00 -35.12
C CYS A 85 6.02 3.15 -35.80
N ALA A 86 5.05 3.80 -36.43
CA ALA A 86 3.98 3.09 -37.11
C ALA A 86 4.64 2.10 -38.05
N THR A 87 4.37 0.80 -37.84
CA THR A 87 4.84 -0.27 -38.71
C THR A 87 4.60 0.18 -40.15
N PRO A 88 5.63 0.23 -41.02
CA PRO A 88 5.41 0.63 -42.39
C PRO A 88 4.42 -0.36 -43.00
N THR A 89 3.18 0.11 -43.21
CA THR A 89 2.14 -0.66 -43.90
C THR A 89 2.71 -1.06 -45.24
N ALA A 90 2.65 -2.36 -45.56
CA ALA A 90 3.29 -2.98 -46.71
C ALA A 90 3.31 -2.06 -47.94
N ARG A 91 4.53 -1.66 -48.33
CA ARG A 91 4.79 -0.77 -49.45
C ARG A 91 4.24 -1.39 -50.73
N ARG A 92 3.33 -0.68 -51.40
CA ARG A 92 2.91 -1.04 -52.77
C ARG A 92 4.16 -1.01 -53.67
N PRO A 93 4.43 -2.04 -54.48
CA PRO A 93 5.62 -2.06 -55.33
C PRO A 93 5.53 -0.89 -56.33
N GLY A 94 6.50 0.04 -56.26
CA GLY A 94 6.67 1.14 -57.22
C GLY A 94 6.89 2.54 -56.63
N SER A 95 6.69 2.79 -55.33
CA SER A 95 6.97 4.12 -54.76
C SER A 95 8.43 4.27 -54.31
N SER A 96 9.09 5.29 -54.85
CA SER A 96 10.44 5.75 -54.49
C SER A 96 10.33 7.04 -53.68
N THR A 97 10.18 6.93 -52.38
CA THR A 97 10.48 8.02 -51.45
C THR A 97 11.16 7.41 -50.23
N PRO A 98 12.25 8.02 -49.73
CA PRO A 98 12.95 7.47 -48.57
C PRO A 98 12.07 7.63 -47.32
N SER A 99 11.97 6.56 -46.55
CA SER A 99 11.35 6.58 -45.22
C SER A 99 12.34 7.24 -44.27
N ALA A 100 12.02 8.44 -43.80
CA ALA A 100 12.80 9.10 -42.75
C ALA A 100 12.34 8.59 -41.38
N CYS A 101 13.31 8.18 -40.57
CA CYS A 101 13.36 8.68 -39.20
C CYS A 101 14.05 10.04 -39.25
#